data_AF-A0A6N9V638-F1
#
_entry.id   AF-A0A6N9V638-F1
#
_cell.length_a   1.000
_cell.length_b   1.000
_cell.length_c   1.000
_cell.angle_alpha   90.00
_cell.angle_beta   90.00
_cell.angle_gamma   90.00
#
_symmetry.space_group_name_H-M   'P 1'
#
loop_
_entity.id
_entity.type
_entity.pdbx_description
1 polymer ?
#
loop_
_entity_poly.entity_id
_entity_poly.type
_entity_poly.pdbx_seq_one_letter_code
_entity_poly.pdbx_strand_id
1 'polypeptide(L)' 'GEPLVDVRDHGFRVDPRKRDPLSAFAHVREGVLARLKQARSLLPAGTDLLFIEGYRPLALQERYFTEYR' A
#
# COMPACT_ATOMS: atom_id res chain seq x y z
N GLY A 1 -12.82 6.52 11.98
CA GLY A 1 -12.21 6.31 10.65
C GLY A 1 -12.02 4.82 10.41
N GLU A 2 -11.88 4.38 9.16
CA GLU A 2 -11.66 2.95 8.85
C GLU A 2 -10.28 2.47 9.34
N PRO A 3 -10.17 1.21 9.79
CA PRO A 3 -8.90 0.62 10.21
C PRO A 3 -7.92 0.52 9.04
N LEU A 4 -6.62 0.56 9.37
CA LEU A 4 -5.55 0.24 8.43
C LEU A 4 -5.27 -1.26 8.49
N VAL A 5 -5.20 -1.89 7.32
CA VAL A 5 -4.94 -3.32 7.13
C VAL A 5 -3.78 -3.51 6.17
N ASP A 6 -2.98 -4.55 6.40
CA ASP A 6 -1.85 -4.89 5.55
C ASP A 6 -2.31 -5.68 4.32
N VAL A 7 -1.99 -5.20 3.12
CA VAL A 7 -2.40 -5.87 1.88
C VAL A 7 -1.71 -7.24 1.68
N ARG A 8 -0.57 -7.48 2.34
CA ARG A 8 0.19 -8.74 2.24
C ARG A 8 -0.57 -9.92 2.82
N ASP A 9 -1.30 -9.68 3.92
CA ASP A 9 -2.17 -10.67 4.57
C ASP A 9 -3.38 -11.06 3.70
N HIS A 10 -3.57 -10.35 2.58
CA HIS A 10 -4.62 -10.58 1.60
C HIS A 10 -4.07 -10.98 0.23
N GLY A 11 -2.82 -11.43 0.16
CA GLY A 11 -2.22 -12.03 -1.03
C GLY A 11 -1.87 -11.05 -2.14
N PHE A 12 -1.71 -9.75 -1.80
CA PHE A 12 -1.12 -8.78 -2.73
C PHE A 12 0.39 -8.92 -2.75
N ARG A 13 0.98 -8.85 -3.94
CA ARG A 13 2.42 -8.69 -4.09
C ARG A 13 2.78 -7.23 -3.81
N VAL A 14 3.79 -7.04 -2.99
CA VAL A 14 4.28 -5.70 -2.61
C VAL A 14 5.69 -5.53 -3.13
N ASP A 15 5.97 -4.37 -3.73
CA ASP A 15 7.31 -4.05 -4.22
C ASP A 15 8.26 -3.76 -3.04
N PRO A 16 9.37 -4.52 -2.91
CA PRO A 16 10.27 -4.38 -1.77
C PRO A 16 11.12 -3.11 -1.80
N ARG A 17 11.17 -2.37 -2.92
CA ARG A 17 12.00 -1.17 -3.11
C ARG A 17 11.52 0.04 -2.28
N LYS A 18 10.27 0.02 -1.83
CA LYS A 18 9.68 1.06 -0.97
C LYS A 18 9.54 0.63 0.50
N ARG A 19 10.17 -0.47 0.91
CA ARG A 19 10.15 -0.89 2.32
C ARG A 19 10.74 0.20 3.21
N ASP A 20 9.90 0.76 4.05
CA ASP A 20 10.30 1.57 5.19
C ASP A 20 10.42 0.71 6.47
N PRO A 21 11.17 1.16 7.50
CA PRO A 21 11.35 0.41 8.75
C PRO A 21 10.05 0.10 9.50
N LEU A 22 8.99 0.89 9.30
CA LEU A 22 7.69 0.73 9.94
C LEU A 22 6.77 -0.20 9.15
N SER A 23 7.14 -0.58 7.93
CA SER A 23 6.31 -1.31 6.96
C SER A 23 4.93 -0.67 6.73
N ALA A 24 4.77 0.60 7.08
CA ALA A 24 3.50 1.32 7.02
C ALA A 24 3.03 1.47 5.58
N PHE A 25 3.97 1.56 4.64
CA PHE A 25 3.72 1.63 3.20
C PHE A 25 2.82 0.51 2.66
N ALA A 26 2.75 -0.67 3.28
CA ALA A 26 1.92 -1.79 2.84
C ALA A 26 0.47 -1.72 3.37
N HIS A 27 0.15 -0.73 4.20
CA HIS A 27 -1.16 -0.61 4.81
C HIS A 27 -2.10 0.26 3.98
N VAL A 28 -3.38 -0.11 3.93
CA VAL A 28 -4.46 0.71 3.34
C VAL A 28 -5.67 0.70 4.27
N ARG A 29 -6.61 1.64 4.06
CA ARG A 29 -7.90 1.55 4.73
C ARG A 29 -8.68 0.32 4.23
N GLU A 30 -9.47 -0.30 5.10
CA GLU A 30 -10.26 -1.48 4.77
C GLU A 30 -11.15 -1.30 3.53
N GLY A 31 -11.80 -0.14 3.37
CA GLY A 31 -12.60 0.14 2.17
C GLY A 31 -11.76 0.25 0.89
N VAL A 32 -10.48 0.64 1.00
CA VAL A 32 -9.55 0.65 -0.14
C VAL A 32 -9.13 -0.78 -0.48
N LEU A 33 -8.87 -1.63 0.51
CA LEU A 33 -8.59 -3.06 0.27
C LEU A 33 -9.74 -3.73 -0.49
N ALA A 34 -11.00 -3.47 -0.12
CA ALA A 34 -12.16 -4.02 -0.82
C ALA A 34 -12.16 -3.63 -2.32
N ARG A 35 -11.90 -2.36 -2.62
CA ARG A 35 -11.81 -1.87 -4.01
C ARG A 35 -10.61 -2.45 -4.77
N LEU A 36 -9.47 -2.64 -4.10
CA LEU A 36 -8.30 -3.29 -4.71
C LEU A 36 -8.59 -4.76 -5.05
N LYS A 37 -9.28 -5.50 -4.18
CA LYS A 37 -9.70 -6.87 -4.47
C LYS A 37 -10.64 -6.93 -5.67
N GLN A 38 -11.60 -6.01 -5.74
CA GLN A 38 -12.51 -5.89 -6.89
C GLN A 38 -11.75 -5.54 -8.17
N ALA A 39 -10.82 -4.57 -8.13
CA ALA A 39 -10.02 -4.22 -9.28
C ALA A 39 -9.17 -5.40 -9.77
N ARG A 40 -8.53 -6.13 -8.84
CA ARG A 40 -7.76 -7.35 -9.14
C ARG A 40 -8.61 -8.42 -9.82
N SER A 41 -9.86 -8.63 -9.40
CA SER A 41 -10.75 -9.63 -10.00
C SER A 41 -11.21 -9.28 -11.42
N LEU A 42 -11.08 -8.01 -11.82
CA LEU A 42 -11.44 -7.52 -13.16
C LEU A 42 -10.26 -7.53 -14.13
N LEU A 43 -9.06 -7.91 -13.68
CA LEU A 43 -7.88 -7.95 -14.54
C LEU A 43 -7.93 -9.12 -15.54
N PRO A 44 -7.34 -8.95 -16.74
CA PRO A 44 -7.15 -10.05 -17.67
C PRO A 44 -6.32 -11.18 -17.06
N ALA A 45 -6.53 -12.40 -17.54
CA ALA A 45 -5.71 -13.55 -17.17
C ALA A 45 -4.20 -13.26 -17.39
N GLY A 46 -3.37 -13.67 -16.44
CA GLY A 46 -1.93 -13.43 -16.47
C GLY A 46 -1.49 -12.03 -16.00
N THR A 47 -2.44 -11.15 -15.66
CA THR A 47 -2.15 -9.83 -15.09
C THR A 47 -2.54 -9.77 -13.61
N ASP A 48 -1.76 -9.05 -12.81
CA ASP A 48 -2.04 -8.85 -11.40
C ASP A 48 -1.57 -7.47 -10.93
N LEU A 49 -2.13 -6.98 -9.82
CA LEU A 49 -1.70 -5.74 -9.19
C LEU A 49 -0.38 -5.94 -8.45
N LEU A 50 0.57 -5.04 -8.67
CA LEU A 50 1.77 -4.89 -7.85
C LEU A 50 1.60 -3.65 -6.97
N PHE A 51 1.54 -3.85 -5.66
CA PHE A 51 1.33 -2.77 -4.71
C PHE A 51 2.65 -2.08 -4.37
N ILE A 52 2.74 -0.77 -4.61
CA ILE A 52 3.98 -0.01 -4.39
C ILE A 52 3.95 0.70 -3.04
N GLU A 53 2.86 1.39 -2.73
CA GLU A 53 2.69 2.16 -1.50
C GLU A 53 1.22 2.47 -1.22
N GLY A 54 0.91 2.63 0.06
CA GLY A 54 -0.39 3.05 0.57
C GLY A 54 -0.21 4.10 1.66
N TYR A 55 -0.41 3.70 2.91
CA TYR A 55 -0.32 4.59 4.05
C TYR A 55 1.11 5.09 4.28
N ARG A 56 1.26 6.39 4.54
CA ARG A 56 2.51 7.00 4.98
C ARG A 56 2.27 7.71 6.33
N PRO A 57 3.04 7.37 7.38
CA PRO A 57 2.97 8.09 8.65
C PRO A 57 3.37 9.56 8.49
N LEU A 58 2.75 10.44 9.28
CA LEU A 58 2.99 11.89 9.23
C LEU A 58 4.47 12.24 9.41
N ALA A 59 5.15 11.62 10.38
CA ALA A 59 6.59 11.81 10.64
C ALA A 59 7.49 11.37 9.47
N LEU A 60 7.01 10.52 8.56
CA LEU A 60 7.71 10.13 7.34
C LEU A 60 7.46 11.16 6.23
N GLN A 61 6.23 11.70 6.16
CA GLN A 61 5.85 12.74 5.22
C GLN A 61 6.62 14.04 5.47
N GLU A 62 6.77 14.46 6.73
CA GLU A 62 7.54 15.65 7.12
C GLU A 62 9.03 15.52 6.75
N ARG A 63 9.60 14.33 6.94
CA ARG A 63 11.01 14.07 6.61
C ARG A 63 11.26 14.20 5.11
N TYR A 64 10.44 13.57 4.28
CA TYR A 64 10.56 13.72 2.83
C TYR A 64 10.31 15.15 2.38
N PHE A 65 9.38 15.88 3.01
CA PHE A 65 9.12 17.27 2.64
C PHE A 65 10.29 18.20 3.01
N THR A 66 11.09 17.85 4.02
CA THR A 66 12.20 18.67 4.50
C THR A 66 13.56 18.29 3.88
N GLU A 67 13.72 17.04 3.44
CA GLU A 67 14.98 16.53 2.85
C GLU A 67 15.14 16.83 1.35
N TYR A 68 14.09 17.24 0.64
CA TYR A 68 14.25 17.82 -0.71
C TYR A 68 14.75 19.28 -0.59
N ARG A 69 16.07 19.45 -0.58
CA ARG A 69 16.76 20.71 -0.86
C ARG A 69 17.50 20.65 -2.18
#